data_AF-A0A7S0NES0-F1
#
_entry.id   AF-A0A7S0NES0-F1
#
_cell.length_a   1.000
_cell.length_b   1.000
_cell.length_c   1.000
_cell.angle_alpha   90.00
_cell.angle_beta   90.00
_cell.angle_gamma   90.00
#
_symmetry.space_group_name_H-M   'P 1'
#
loop_
_entity.id
_entity.type
_entity.pdbx_description
1 polymer ?
#
loop_
_entity_poly.entity_id
_entity_poly.type
_entity_poly.pdbx_seq_one_letter_code
_entity_poly.pdbx_strand_id
1 'polypeptide(L)'
;LVSEEELARVEARLRSINQFAPVMHCTHSSVSVDQVLNIHGFDLQRALKASPELLNTSAAPTKHDARVSSVSLDQSAPRHLRTVQKGELDLDLLQEWIGELLNNSGEDIFRMKGVLAVAHAGKRFVYHAVHMTFNGCFDEPWDDEARESKLVFIGK
;
A
#
# COMPACT_ATOMS: atom_id res chain seq x y z
N LEU A 1 -7.41 -4.99 -18.09
CA LEU A 1 -6.86 -3.74 -18.67
C LEU A 1 -8.06 -2.92 -19.16
N VAL A 2 -8.06 -1.62 -18.91
CA VAL A 2 -9.18 -0.69 -19.21
C VAL A 2 -9.31 -0.42 -20.71
N SER A 3 -10.48 0.04 -21.17
CA SER A 3 -10.67 0.41 -22.58
C SER A 3 -10.03 1.76 -22.93
N GLU A 4 -9.80 2.01 -24.23
CA GLU A 4 -9.29 3.31 -24.70
C GLU A 4 -10.22 4.48 -24.34
N GLU A 5 -11.53 4.24 -24.36
CA GLU A 5 -12.54 5.24 -24.01
C GLU A 5 -12.45 5.62 -22.52
N GLU A 6 -12.26 4.63 -21.65
CA GLU A 6 -12.08 4.87 -20.21
C GLU A 6 -10.78 5.62 -19.93
N LEU A 7 -9.71 5.29 -20.65
CA LEU A 7 -8.41 5.96 -20.53
C LEU A 7 -8.51 7.44 -20.90
N ALA A 8 -9.13 7.76 -22.04
CA ALA A 8 -9.32 9.14 -22.50
C ALA A 8 -10.16 9.97 -21.50
N ARG A 9 -11.22 9.37 -20.93
CA ARG A 9 -12.04 10.00 -19.89
C ARG A 9 -11.24 10.33 -18.63
N VAL A 10 -10.41 9.40 -18.16
CA VAL A 10 -9.58 9.60 -16.97
C VAL A 10 -8.52 10.67 -17.22
N GLU A 11 -7.87 10.65 -18.38
CA GLU A 11 -6.84 11.63 -18.72
C GLU A 11 -7.40 13.05 -18.82
N ALA A 12 -8.57 13.23 -19.44
CA ALA A 12 -9.25 14.53 -19.48
C ALA A 12 -9.52 15.09 -18.07
N ARG A 13 -9.93 14.22 -17.13
CA ARG A 13 -10.14 14.59 -15.72
C ARG A 13 -8.82 14.91 -15.01
N LEU A 14 -7.74 14.16 -15.26
CA LEU A 14 -6.43 14.46 -14.68
C LEU A 14 -5.90 15.83 -15.15
N ARG A 15 -6.08 16.15 -16.44
CA ARG A 15 -5.70 17.45 -17.02
C ARG A 15 -6.51 18.62 -16.47
N SER A 16 -7.80 18.43 -16.17
CA SER A 16 -8.60 19.48 -15.54
C SER A 16 -8.19 19.77 -14.10
N ILE A 17 -7.65 18.76 -13.38
CA ILE A 17 -7.08 18.92 -12.04
C ILE A 17 -5.69 19.60 -12.12
N ASN A 18 -4.83 19.14 -13.03
CA ASN A 18 -3.49 19.68 -13.19
C ASN A 18 -3.02 19.59 -14.65
N GLN A 19 -3.14 20.71 -15.37
CA GLN A 19 -2.72 20.80 -16.77
C GLN A 19 -1.19 20.69 -16.94
N PHE A 20 -0.41 21.02 -15.92
CA PHE A 20 1.05 21.15 -16.01
C PHE A 20 1.79 19.85 -15.73
N ALA A 21 1.18 18.91 -15.00
CA ALA A 21 1.83 17.63 -14.73
C ALA A 21 1.86 16.76 -16.00
N PRO A 22 3.00 16.13 -16.31
CA PRO A 22 3.06 15.12 -17.37
C PRO A 22 2.20 13.92 -16.98
N VAL A 23 1.44 13.39 -17.94
CA VAL A 23 0.67 12.14 -17.78
C VAL A 23 1.42 11.07 -18.56
N MET A 24 1.74 9.97 -17.88
CA MET A 24 2.46 8.83 -18.47
C MET A 24 1.59 7.59 -18.36
N HIS A 25 1.33 6.94 -19.49
CA HIS A 25 0.65 5.66 -19.51
C HIS A 25 1.64 4.55 -19.20
N CYS A 26 1.33 3.70 -18.24
CA CYS A 26 2.15 2.54 -17.93
C CYS A 26 1.28 1.36 -17.51
N THR A 27 1.83 0.16 -17.63
CA THR A 27 1.20 -1.07 -17.15
C THR A 27 2.15 -1.70 -16.12
N HIS A 28 1.63 -2.13 -14.98
CA HIS A 28 2.41 -2.69 -13.87
C HIS A 28 3.58 -1.81 -13.39
N SER A 29 3.40 -0.48 -13.39
CA SER A 29 4.43 0.49 -13.00
C SER A 29 5.72 0.41 -13.82
N SER A 30 5.65 -0.15 -15.03
CA SER A 30 6.78 -0.19 -15.96
C SER A 30 7.02 1.20 -16.56
N VAL A 31 7.87 1.99 -15.90
CA VAL A 31 8.34 3.31 -16.34
C VAL A 31 9.83 3.45 -16.08
N SER A 32 10.51 4.34 -16.82
CA SER A 32 11.92 4.61 -16.54
C SER A 32 12.08 5.32 -15.20
N VAL A 33 13.14 4.99 -14.46
CA VAL A 33 13.48 5.66 -13.19
C VAL A 33 13.68 7.16 -13.39
N ASP A 34 14.23 7.58 -14.53
CA ASP A 34 14.45 8.99 -14.87
C ASP A 34 13.16 9.79 -15.01
N GLN A 35 12.03 9.10 -15.21
CA GLN A 35 10.70 9.73 -15.28
C GLN A 35 10.05 9.88 -13.90
N VAL A 36 10.66 9.33 -12.85
CA VAL A 36 10.15 9.37 -11.47
C VAL A 36 11.09 10.16 -10.57
N LEU A 37 12.39 9.91 -10.67
CA LEU A 37 13.44 10.59 -9.91
C LEU A 37 13.99 11.78 -10.70
N ASN A 38 14.47 12.80 -9.99
CA ASN A 38 15.10 13.99 -10.58
C ASN A 38 14.25 14.73 -11.62
N ILE A 39 12.93 14.60 -11.59
CA ILE A 39 12.03 15.31 -12.53
C ILE A 39 11.91 16.82 -12.27
N HIS A 40 12.69 17.35 -11.32
CA HIS A 40 12.70 18.76 -10.90
C HIS A 40 11.29 19.35 -10.65
N GLY A 41 10.33 18.52 -10.25
CA GLY A 41 8.93 18.91 -10.06
C GLY A 41 8.70 19.80 -8.83
N PHE A 42 9.69 19.87 -7.93
CA PHE A 42 9.66 20.74 -6.77
C PHE A 42 10.44 22.04 -7.04
N ASP A 43 9.71 23.08 -7.43
CA ASP A 43 10.21 24.46 -7.48
C ASP A 43 9.75 25.16 -6.20
N LEU A 44 10.70 25.50 -5.32
CA LEU A 44 10.42 26.11 -4.03
C LEU A 44 9.73 27.48 -4.18
N GLN A 45 10.08 28.27 -5.21
CA GLN A 45 9.43 29.56 -5.43
C GLN A 45 7.98 29.38 -5.86
N ARG A 46 7.71 28.42 -6.76
CA ARG A 46 6.33 28.09 -7.17
C ARG A 46 5.51 27.53 -6.00
N ALA A 47 6.12 26.67 -5.18
CA ALA A 47 5.49 26.05 -4.02
C ALA A 47 5.15 27.11 -2.94
N LEU A 48 6.07 28.04 -2.65
CA LEU A 48 5.83 29.16 -1.74
C LEU A 48 4.80 30.16 -2.29
N LYS A 49 4.73 30.35 -3.60
CA LYS A 49 3.72 31.22 -4.22
C LYS A 49 2.30 30.63 -4.12
N ALA A 50 2.18 29.31 -4.22
CA ALA A 50 0.92 28.58 -4.05
C ALA A 50 0.54 28.36 -2.58
N SER A 51 1.52 28.24 -1.70
CA SER A 51 1.33 28.08 -0.25
C SER A 51 2.46 28.79 0.50
N PRO A 52 2.27 30.08 0.85
CA PRO A 52 3.29 30.88 1.54
C PRO A 52 3.73 30.29 2.89
N GLU A 53 2.82 29.56 3.53
CA GLU A 53 3.00 28.92 4.84
C GLU A 53 3.76 27.57 4.76
N LEU A 54 4.14 27.10 3.57
CA LEU A 54 4.69 25.75 3.37
C LEU A 54 5.94 25.45 4.23
N LEU A 55 6.77 26.47 4.49
CA LEU A 55 7.97 26.36 5.33
C LEU A 55 7.76 26.87 6.77
N ASN A 56 6.53 27.25 7.12
CA ASN A 56 6.25 27.79 8.45
C ASN A 56 6.26 26.64 9.47
N THR A 57 7.39 26.45 10.15
CA THR A 57 7.55 25.45 11.21
C THR A 57 6.73 25.73 12.47
N SER A 58 6.13 26.93 12.54
CA SER A 58 5.19 27.33 13.59
C SER A 58 3.73 27.12 13.19
N ALA A 59 3.46 26.70 11.95
CA ALA A 59 2.11 26.35 11.50
C ALA A 59 1.61 25.12 12.26
N ALA A 60 0.28 25.01 12.38
CA ALA A 60 -0.33 23.81 12.95
C ALA A 60 0.15 22.58 12.18
N PRO A 61 0.55 21.49 12.86
CA PRO A 61 1.00 20.28 12.21
C PRO A 61 -0.04 19.80 11.19
N THR A 62 0.44 19.23 10.08
CA THR A 62 -0.43 18.61 9.07
C THR A 62 -1.43 17.71 9.76
N LYS A 63 -2.73 18.02 9.61
CA LYS A 63 -3.82 17.27 10.23
C LYS A 63 -3.94 15.92 9.53
N HIS A 64 -3.30 14.89 10.09
CA HIS A 64 -3.70 13.52 9.81
C HIS A 64 -5.11 13.32 10.37
N ASP A 65 -5.97 12.60 9.64
CA ASP A 65 -7.26 12.16 10.18
C ASP A 65 -6.96 11.18 11.32
N ALA A 66 -7.12 11.64 12.57
CA ALA A 66 -6.77 10.87 13.77
C ALA A 66 -7.58 9.57 13.93
N ARG A 67 -8.61 9.37 13.10
CA ARG A 67 -9.38 8.12 13.05
C ARG A 67 -8.65 7.03 12.26
N VAL A 68 -7.66 7.38 11.44
CA VAL A 68 -6.92 6.39 10.64
C VAL A 68 -5.74 5.89 11.47
N SER A 69 -5.73 4.59 11.70
CA SER A 69 -4.68 3.90 12.45
C SER A 69 -4.14 2.71 11.65
N SER A 70 -3.07 2.10 12.17
CA SER A 70 -2.52 0.88 11.62
C SER A 70 -2.38 -0.18 12.69
N VAL A 71 -2.73 -1.41 12.34
CA VAL A 71 -2.55 -2.59 13.20
C VAL A 71 -1.65 -3.58 12.48
N SER A 72 -0.68 -4.14 13.20
CA SER A 72 0.25 -5.14 12.66
C SER A 72 0.20 -6.44 13.46
N LEU A 73 0.14 -7.55 12.74
CA LEU A 73 0.36 -8.89 13.24
C LEU A 73 1.77 -9.32 12.82
N ASP A 74 2.69 -9.41 13.78
CA ASP A 74 4.10 -9.67 13.51
C ASP A 74 4.63 -10.83 14.36
N GLN A 75 4.89 -11.97 13.71
CA GLN A 75 5.47 -13.15 14.38
C GLN A 75 6.94 -12.96 14.78
N SER A 76 7.66 -12.03 14.13
CA SER A 76 9.07 -11.73 14.43
C SER A 76 9.25 -10.84 15.65
N ALA A 77 8.17 -10.18 16.11
CA ALA A 77 8.23 -9.28 17.25
C ALA A 77 8.76 -9.98 18.53
N PRO A 78 9.46 -9.24 19.42
CA PRO A 78 9.89 -9.76 20.72
C PRO A 78 8.73 -10.37 21.50
N ARG A 79 8.98 -11.43 22.25
CA ARG A 79 7.93 -12.22 22.93
C ARG A 79 6.96 -11.37 23.77
N HIS A 80 7.43 -10.29 24.39
CA HIS A 80 6.61 -9.41 25.24
C HIS A 80 5.76 -8.38 24.46
N LEU A 81 6.03 -8.19 23.15
CA LEU A 81 5.27 -7.31 22.26
C LEU A 81 4.48 -8.08 21.20
N ARG A 82 4.75 -9.38 21.07
CA ARG A 82 4.15 -10.23 20.04
C ARG A 82 2.72 -10.59 20.41
N THR A 83 1.78 -10.17 19.57
CA THR A 83 0.34 -10.40 19.72
C THR A 83 -0.14 -11.71 19.08
N VAL A 84 0.72 -12.37 18.29
CA VAL A 84 0.40 -13.58 17.53
C VAL A 84 1.34 -14.74 17.84
N GLN A 85 0.86 -15.97 17.74
CA GLN A 85 1.73 -17.14 17.90
C GLN A 85 2.61 -17.31 16.66
N LYS A 86 3.82 -17.83 16.86
CA LYS A 86 4.69 -18.24 15.75
C LYS A 86 4.14 -19.53 15.16
N GLY A 87 4.26 -19.68 13.84
CA GLY A 87 3.82 -20.87 13.14
C GLY A 87 3.54 -20.59 11.67
N GLU A 88 3.49 -21.66 10.89
CA GLU A 88 3.07 -21.62 9.50
C GLU A 88 1.54 -21.53 9.41
N LEU A 89 1.04 -20.88 8.37
CA LEU A 89 -0.38 -20.65 8.13
C LEU A 89 -0.91 -21.64 7.09
N ASP A 90 -2.13 -22.10 7.31
CA ASP A 90 -2.90 -22.77 6.26
C ASP A 90 -3.45 -21.73 5.29
N LEU A 91 -3.26 -21.93 3.98
CA LEU A 91 -3.64 -20.95 2.97
C LEU A 91 -5.16 -20.83 2.82
N ASP A 92 -5.89 -21.93 2.94
CA ASP A 92 -7.34 -21.95 2.74
C ASP A 92 -8.04 -21.27 3.92
N LEU A 93 -7.62 -21.60 5.16
CA LEU A 93 -8.13 -20.94 6.36
C LEU A 93 -7.79 -19.44 6.38
N LEU A 94 -6.61 -19.07 5.90
CA LEU A 94 -6.21 -17.66 5.77
C LEU A 94 -7.11 -16.92 4.77
N GLN A 95 -7.40 -17.52 3.61
CA GLN A 95 -8.26 -16.91 2.60
C GLN A 95 -9.69 -16.73 3.09
N GLU A 96 -10.23 -17.74 3.78
CA GLU A 96 -11.55 -17.69 4.41
C GLU A 96 -11.60 -16.55 5.44
N TRP A 97 -10.64 -16.50 6.35
CA TRP A 97 -10.56 -15.46 7.37
C TRP A 97 -10.44 -14.04 6.78
N ILE A 98 -9.60 -13.84 5.75
CA ILE A 98 -9.51 -12.53 5.08
C ILE A 98 -10.82 -12.19 4.38
N GLY A 99 -11.47 -13.16 3.75
CA GLY A 99 -12.77 -12.97 3.11
C GLY A 99 -13.83 -12.47 4.09
N GLU A 100 -13.94 -13.10 5.26
CA GLU A 100 -14.82 -12.65 6.34
C GLU A 100 -14.47 -11.25 6.84
N LEU A 101 -13.18 -10.97 7.05
CA LEU A 101 -12.70 -9.67 7.49
C LEU A 101 -13.06 -8.55 6.50
N LEU A 102 -12.86 -8.77 5.20
CA LEU A 102 -13.18 -7.78 4.17
C LEU A 102 -14.68 -7.63 3.97
N ASN A 103 -15.48 -8.69 4.15
CA ASN A 103 -16.94 -8.58 4.11
C ASN A 103 -17.50 -7.78 5.29
N ASN A 104 -16.91 -7.92 6.48
CA ASN A 104 -17.40 -7.26 7.69
C ASN A 104 -16.82 -5.86 7.91
N SER A 105 -15.60 -5.58 7.43
CA SER A 105 -14.86 -4.36 7.73
C SER A 105 -14.08 -3.79 6.55
N GLY A 106 -14.34 -4.24 5.32
CA GLY A 106 -13.61 -3.81 4.12
C GLY A 106 -13.75 -2.33 3.77
N GLU A 107 -14.83 -1.67 4.20
CA GLU A 107 -15.01 -0.22 4.02
C GLU A 107 -14.06 0.59 4.90
N ASP A 108 -13.75 0.08 6.08
CA ASP A 108 -12.84 0.71 7.04
C ASP A 108 -11.38 0.32 6.81
N ILE A 109 -11.11 -0.79 6.11
CA ILE A 109 -9.76 -1.22 5.74
C ILE A 109 -9.36 -0.58 4.42
N PHE A 110 -8.46 0.40 4.49
CA PHE A 110 -7.97 1.11 3.30
C PHE A 110 -6.86 0.35 2.60
N ARG A 111 -5.98 -0.30 3.38
CA ARG A 111 -4.84 -1.04 2.84
C ARG A 111 -4.45 -2.21 3.73
N MET A 112 -4.11 -3.32 3.11
CA MET A 112 -3.47 -4.44 3.80
C MET A 112 -2.25 -4.90 2.99
N LYS A 113 -1.18 -5.27 3.70
CA LYS A 113 0.01 -5.90 3.11
C LYS A 113 0.53 -6.98 4.02
N GLY A 114 1.08 -8.04 3.45
CA GLY A 114 1.72 -9.08 4.25
C GLY A 114 2.72 -9.92 3.50
N VAL A 115 3.57 -10.56 4.28
CA VAL A 115 4.47 -11.64 3.86
C VAL A 115 4.21 -12.78 4.82
N LEU A 116 3.74 -13.91 4.30
CA LEU A 116 3.17 -14.98 5.10
C LEU A 116 3.92 -16.29 4.85
N ALA A 117 4.21 -17.00 5.94
CA ALA A 117 4.80 -18.33 5.94
C ALA A 117 3.68 -19.36 5.84
N VAL A 118 3.43 -19.87 4.63
CA VAL A 118 2.37 -20.85 4.36
C VAL A 118 2.91 -22.28 4.55
N ALA A 119 2.13 -23.13 5.19
CA ALA A 119 2.48 -24.53 5.42
C ALA A 119 2.74 -25.26 4.10
N HIS A 120 3.78 -26.09 4.07
CA HIS A 120 4.20 -26.86 2.89
C HIS A 120 4.65 -26.03 1.67
N ALA A 121 4.73 -24.69 1.79
CA ALA A 121 5.23 -23.82 0.74
C ALA A 121 6.66 -23.35 1.02
N GLY A 122 7.60 -23.71 0.13
CA GLY A 122 8.98 -23.23 0.19
C GLY A 122 9.15 -21.75 -0.21
N LYS A 123 8.07 -21.08 -0.64
CA LYS A 123 8.05 -19.68 -1.06
C LYS A 123 7.28 -18.79 -0.09
N ARG A 124 7.67 -17.53 -0.03
CA ARG A 124 6.94 -16.47 0.67
C ARG A 124 5.61 -16.26 -0.06
N PHE A 125 4.51 -16.21 0.68
CA PHE A 125 3.24 -15.76 0.13
C PHE A 125 3.11 -14.26 0.37
N VAL A 126 3.18 -13.48 -0.70
CA VAL A 126 3.09 -12.02 -0.64
C VAL A 126 1.65 -11.60 -0.86
N TYR A 127 1.20 -10.73 0.02
CA TYR A 127 -0.17 -10.31 0.13
C TYR A 127 -0.29 -8.80 -0.08
N HIS A 128 -1.22 -8.35 -0.94
CA HIS A 128 -1.58 -6.95 -1.04
C HIS A 128 -3.06 -6.74 -1.35
N ALA A 129 -3.71 -5.89 -0.55
CA ALA A 129 -5.08 -5.45 -0.81
C ALA A 129 -5.24 -3.94 -0.64
N VAL A 130 -6.11 -3.38 -1.47
CA VAL A 130 -6.53 -1.98 -1.45
C VAL A 130 -8.05 -1.97 -1.49
N HIS A 131 -8.68 -1.53 -0.40
CA HIS A 131 -10.12 -1.70 -0.18
C HIS A 131 -10.57 -3.14 -0.47
N MET A 132 -11.59 -3.32 -1.32
CA MET A 132 -12.15 -4.62 -1.70
C MET A 132 -11.33 -5.37 -2.75
N THR A 133 -10.25 -4.78 -3.28
CA THR A 133 -9.40 -5.46 -4.25
C THR A 133 -8.32 -6.26 -3.54
N PHE A 134 -8.43 -7.58 -3.64
CA PHE A 134 -7.54 -8.56 -3.03
C PHE A 134 -6.65 -9.20 -4.10
N ASN A 135 -5.35 -9.32 -3.84
CA ASN A 135 -4.47 -10.18 -4.62
C ASN A 135 -3.36 -10.77 -3.73
N GLY A 136 -3.00 -12.02 -3.99
CA GLY A 136 -1.93 -12.73 -3.29
C GLY A 136 -1.24 -13.70 -4.22
N CYS A 137 0.09 -13.75 -4.16
CA CYS A 137 0.89 -14.64 -4.99
C CYS A 137 2.09 -15.17 -4.21
N PHE A 138 2.59 -16.33 -4.64
CA PHE A 138 3.90 -16.80 -4.22
C PHE A 138 4.97 -16.05 -5.00
N ASP A 139 5.94 -15.52 -4.28
CA ASP A 139 7.02 -14.71 -4.85
C ASP A 139 8.34 -15.47 -4.73
N GLU A 140 9.29 -14.94 -3.97
CA GLU A 140 10.61 -15.53 -3.73
C GLU A 140 10.57 -16.73 -2.76
N PRO A 141 11.52 -17.68 -2.90
CA PRO A 141 11.74 -18.70 -1.87
C PRO A 141 12.08 -18.07 -0.52
N TRP A 142 11.88 -18.83 0.55
CA TRP A 142 12.50 -18.51 1.82
C TRP A 142 14.00 -18.86 1.72
N ASP A 143 14.87 -17.88 1.95
CA ASP A 143 16.32 -18.09 2.06
C ASP A 143 16.66 -18.68 3.46
N ASP A 144 17.85 -18.38 4.00
CA ASP A 144 18.26 -18.74 5.37
C ASP A 144 17.51 -17.93 6.46
N GLU A 145 16.43 -17.27 6.12
CA GLU A 145 15.61 -16.45 7.03
C GLU A 145 14.58 -17.29 7.78
N ALA A 146 14.21 -16.82 8.98
CA ALA A 146 13.12 -17.44 9.74
C ALA A 146 11.80 -17.26 8.97
N ARG A 147 11.06 -18.37 8.79
CA ARG A 147 9.74 -18.39 8.14
C ARG A 147 8.69 -17.80 9.06
N GLU A 148 8.65 -16.47 9.11
CA GLU A 148 7.79 -15.69 10.01
C GLU A 148 6.83 -14.81 9.23
N SER A 149 5.56 -14.85 9.64
CA SER A 149 4.48 -14.10 9.02
C SER A 149 4.37 -12.68 9.58
N LYS A 150 4.16 -11.71 8.70
CA LYS A 150 3.89 -10.31 9.01
C LYS A 150 2.72 -9.82 8.18
N LEU A 151 1.75 -9.18 8.82
CA LEU A 151 0.57 -8.60 8.17
C LEU A 151 0.31 -7.22 8.78
N VAL A 152 0.07 -6.22 7.94
CA VAL A 152 -0.26 -4.85 8.35
C VAL A 152 -1.56 -4.43 7.70
N PHE A 153 -2.39 -3.77 8.50
CA PHE A 153 -3.67 -3.18 8.13
C PHE A 153 -3.61 -1.69 8.40
N ILE A 154 -4.19 -0.90 7.52
CA ILE A 154 -4.36 0.54 7.67
C ILE A 154 -5.82 0.86 7.40
N GLY A 155 -6.48 1.50 8.36
CA GLY A 155 -7.92 1.69 8.32
C GLY A 155 -8.45 2.55 9.47
N LYS A 156 -9.78 2.63 9.57
CA LYS A 156 -10.49 3.30 10.67
C LYS A 156 -10.96 2.31 11.72
#